data_AF-A0AAE6CIW0-F1
#
_entry.id   AF-A0AAE6CIW0-F1
#
_cell.length_a   1.000
_cell.length_b   1.000
_cell.length_c   1.000
_cell.angle_alpha   90.00
_cell.angle_beta   90.00
_cell.angle_gamma   90.00
#
_symmetry.space_group_name_H-M   'P 1'
#
loop_
_entity.id
_entity.type
_entity.pdbx_description
1 polymer ?
#
loop_
_entity_poly.entity_id
_entity_poly.type
_entity_poly.pdbx_seq_one_letter_code
_entity_poly.pdbx_strand_id
1 'polypeptide(L)'
;MSRIQSVKDRLQDTTEKSLIRLESIHTSIAEKPLLALGKIQPFEGVAHQARVLQQNMIHKTYRGIRDLTEMQGQIADQIIRLIP
;
A
#
# COMPACT_ATOMS: atom_id res chain seq x y z
N MET A 1 23.27 15.93 -8.44
CA MET A 1 21.96 16.02 -7.74
C MET A 1 22.12 16.89 -6.51
N SER A 2 21.18 17.79 -6.23
CA SER A 2 21.23 18.63 -5.01
C SER A 2 20.98 17.78 -3.76
N ARG A 3 21.48 18.23 -2.59
CA ARG A 3 21.25 17.54 -1.31
C ARG A 3 19.75 17.38 -1.02
N ILE A 4 18.94 18.37 -1.39
CA ILE A 4 17.48 18.36 -1.24
C ILE A 4 16.85 17.26 -2.10
N GLN A 5 17.28 17.11 -3.36
CA GLN A 5 16.81 16.02 -4.23
C GLN A 5 17.09 14.65 -3.62
N SER A 6 18.30 14.44 -3.10
CA SER A 6 18.68 13.15 -2.49
C SER A 6 17.84 12.79 -1.26
N VAL A 7 17.44 13.79 -0.47
CA VAL A 7 16.56 13.59 0.70
C VAL A 7 15.15 13.22 0.23
N LYS A 8 14.61 13.94 -0.77
CA LYS A 8 13.30 13.66 -1.35
C LYS A 8 13.22 12.24 -1.90
N ASP A 9 14.22 11.82 -2.70
CA ASP A 9 14.26 10.49 -3.30
C ASP A 9 14.34 9.39 -2.23
N ARG A 10 15.15 9.59 -1.18
CA ARG A 10 15.25 8.65 -0.06
C ARG A 10 13.95 8.55 0.75
N LEU A 11 13.26 9.66 0.99
CA LEU A 11 11.97 9.68 1.67
C LEU A 11 10.89 8.98 0.84
N GLN A 12 10.91 9.17 -0.49
CA GLN A 12 9.98 8.52 -1.41
C GLN A 12 10.20 7.00 -1.42
N ASP A 13 11.45 6.52 -1.53
CA ASP A 13 11.79 5.10 -1.45
C ASP A 13 11.42 4.48 -0.09
N THR A 14 11.67 5.20 1.00
CA THR A 14 11.30 4.73 2.35
C THR A 14 9.79 4.63 2.52
N THR A 15 9.04 5.61 1.98
CA THR A 15 7.58 5.61 1.97
C THR A 15 7.04 4.43 1.18
N GLU A 16 7.54 4.17 -0.02
CA GLU A 16 7.10 3.05 -0.86
C GLU A 16 7.28 1.70 -0.15
N LYS A 17 8.48 1.46 0.39
CA LYS A 17 8.78 0.24 1.16
C LYS A 17 7.87 0.09 2.38
N SER A 18 7.56 1.19 3.05
CA SER A 18 6.66 1.21 4.20
C SER A 18 5.22 0.87 3.80
N LEU A 19 4.74 1.41 2.68
CA LEU A 19 3.41 1.12 2.14
C LEU A 19 3.28 -0.35 1.72
N ILE A 20 4.29 -0.91 1.04
CA ILE A 20 4.33 -2.35 0.72
C ILE A 20 4.25 -3.20 1.99
N ARG A 21 5.02 -2.85 3.02
CA ARG A 21 5.02 -3.60 4.29
C ARG A 21 3.68 -3.49 5.01
N LEU A 22 3.08 -2.30 5.05
CA LEU A 22 1.78 -2.09 5.67
C LEU A 22 0.67 -2.83 4.93
N GLU A 23 0.68 -2.83 3.60
CA GLU A 23 -0.25 -3.61 2.77
C GLU A 23 -0.19 -5.10 3.11
N SER A 24 1.03 -5.64 3.20
CA SER A 24 1.27 -7.05 3.55
C SER A 24 0.77 -7.38 4.96
N ILE A 25 1.09 -6.54 5.95
CA ILE A 25 0.65 -6.73 7.34
C ILE A 25 -0.88 -6.64 7.43
N HIS A 26 -1.48 -5.63 6.82
CA HIS A 26 -2.93 -5.44 6.83
C HIS A 26 -3.61 -6.66 6.20
N THR A 27 -3.19 -7.07 5.00
CA THR A 27 -3.70 -8.28 4.34
C THR A 27 -3.60 -9.52 5.23
N SER A 28 -2.43 -9.76 5.83
CA SER A 28 -2.22 -10.91 6.72
C SER A 28 -3.15 -10.92 7.94
N ILE A 29 -3.39 -9.76 8.57
CA ILE A 29 -4.30 -9.65 9.72
C ILE A 29 -5.74 -9.83 9.25
N ALA A 30 -6.13 -9.17 8.17
CA ALA A 30 -7.49 -9.12 7.68
C ALA A 30 -7.99 -10.48 7.18
N GLU A 31 -7.09 -11.33 6.68
CA GLU A 31 -7.41 -12.69 6.22
C GLU A 31 -7.71 -13.68 7.37
N LYS A 32 -7.18 -13.46 8.58
CA LYS A 32 -7.28 -14.45 9.68
C LYS A 32 -8.70 -14.90 10.00
N PRO A 33 -9.70 -13.99 10.13
CA PRO A 33 -11.07 -14.40 10.40
C PRO A 33 -11.66 -15.27 9.28
N LEU A 34 -11.40 -14.92 8.02
CA LEU A 34 -11.91 -15.65 6.87
C LEU A 34 -11.22 -17.01 6.70
N LEU A 35 -9.93 -17.12 7.04
CA LEU A 35 -9.24 -18.40 7.12
C LEU A 35 -9.80 -19.29 8.22
N ALA A 36 -10.21 -18.73 9.35
CA ALA A 36 -10.88 -19.48 10.42
C ALA A 36 -12.28 -19.94 10.00
N LEU A 37 -13.08 -19.06 9.40
CA LEU A 37 -14.39 -19.39 8.85
C LEU A 37 -14.31 -20.46 7.75
N GLY A 38 -13.30 -20.39 6.90
CA GLY A 38 -13.10 -21.34 5.80
C GLY A 38 -12.86 -22.79 6.25
N LYS A 39 -12.52 -23.01 7.52
CA LYS A 39 -12.35 -24.34 8.12
C LYS A 39 -13.67 -24.96 8.58
N ILE A 40 -14.77 -24.21 8.54
CA ILE A 40 -16.08 -24.66 9.01
C ILE A 40 -16.96 -24.89 7.78
N GLN A 41 -17.34 -26.15 7.51
CA GLN A 41 -18.45 -26.41 6.59
C GLN A 41 -19.76 -25.88 7.20
N PRO A 42 -20.64 -25.19 6.44
CA PRO A 42 -20.68 -25.03 4.98
C PRO A 42 -20.05 -23.72 4.45
N PHE A 43 -19.27 -23.00 5.25
CA PHE A 43 -18.86 -21.62 4.94
C PHE A 43 -17.61 -21.49 4.06
N GLU A 44 -16.94 -22.59 3.71
CA GLU A 44 -15.69 -22.60 2.93
C GLU A 44 -15.75 -21.72 1.68
N GLY A 45 -16.76 -21.90 0.83
CA GLY A 45 -16.91 -21.14 -0.41
C GLY A 45 -17.12 -19.64 -0.20
N VAL A 46 -17.99 -19.27 0.75
CA VAL A 46 -18.29 -17.87 1.07
C VAL A 46 -17.08 -17.19 1.69
N ALA A 47 -16.38 -17.88 2.60
CA ALA A 47 -15.16 -17.39 3.22
C ALA A 47 -14.04 -17.14 2.19
N HIS A 48 -13.89 -18.04 1.22
CA HIS A 48 -12.94 -17.86 0.12
C HIS A 48 -13.27 -16.63 -0.74
N GLN A 49 -14.53 -16.48 -1.17
CA GLN A 49 -14.96 -15.34 -1.98
C GLN A 49 -14.79 -14.00 -1.24
N ALA A 50 -15.19 -13.95 0.03
CA ALA A 50 -14.99 -12.77 0.88
C ALA A 50 -13.50 -12.42 1.01
N ARG A 51 -12.62 -13.42 1.08
CA ARG A 51 -11.17 -13.21 1.21
C ARG A 51 -10.58 -12.59 -0.05
N VAL A 52 -10.97 -13.08 -1.22
CA VAL A 52 -10.54 -12.50 -2.51
C VAL A 52 -11.01 -11.05 -2.64
N LEU A 53 -12.28 -10.78 -2.27
CA LEU A 53 -12.80 -9.41 -2.28
C LEU A 53 -12.02 -8.49 -1.33
N GLN A 54 -11.76 -8.95 -0.11
CA GLN A 54 -11.02 -8.21 0.90
C GLN A 54 -9.57 -7.92 0.46
N GLN A 55 -8.85 -8.91 -0.06
CA GLN A 55 -7.50 -8.72 -0.61
C GLN A 55 -7.50 -7.66 -1.73
N ASN A 56 -8.46 -7.72 -2.64
CA ASN A 56 -8.60 -6.75 -3.72
C ASN A 56 -8.89 -5.33 -3.21
N MET A 57 -9.74 -5.18 -2.19
CA MET A 57 -10.03 -3.88 -1.59
C MET A 57 -8.82 -3.29 -0.88
N ILE A 58 -8.09 -4.12 -0.12
CA ILE A 58 -6.85 -3.71 0.55
C ILE A 58 -5.85 -3.25 -0.49
N HIS A 59 -5.59 -4.06 -1.52
CA HIS A 59 -4.64 -3.71 -2.59
C HIS A 59 -4.99 -2.39 -3.28
N LYS A 60 -6.25 -2.20 -3.67
CA LYS A 60 -6.73 -0.95 -4.29
C LYS A 60 -6.52 0.25 -3.38
N THR A 61 -6.78 0.10 -2.08
CA THR A 61 -6.58 1.17 -1.09
C THR A 61 -5.11 1.58 -1.02
N TYR A 62 -4.19 0.62 -0.88
CA TYR A 62 -2.76 0.92 -0.83
C TYR A 62 -2.21 1.45 -2.15
N ARG A 63 -2.70 0.97 -3.30
CA ARG A 63 -2.37 1.56 -4.60
C ARG A 63 -2.78 3.04 -4.66
N GLY A 64 -3.99 3.39 -4.24
CA GLY A 64 -4.41 4.80 -4.20
C GLY A 64 -3.53 5.67 -3.31
N ILE A 65 -3.04 5.13 -2.19
CA ILE A 65 -2.08 5.84 -1.32
C ILE A 65 -0.72 6.01 -2.04
N ARG A 66 -0.23 4.98 -2.73
CA ARG A 66 1.02 5.09 -3.52
C ARG A 66 0.91 6.18 -4.59
N ASP A 67 -0.18 6.20 -5.36
CA ASP A 67 -0.42 7.20 -6.39
C ASP A 67 -0.38 8.63 -5.81
N LEU A 68 -0.98 8.83 -4.63
CA LEU A 68 -0.89 10.11 -3.90
C LEU A 68 0.55 10.48 -3.54
N THR A 69 1.34 9.52 -3.05
CA THR A 69 2.76 9.77 -2.69
C THR A 69 3.63 10.05 -3.91
N GLU A 70 3.36 9.42 -5.05
CA GLU A 70 4.04 9.71 -6.31
C GLU A 70 3.73 11.13 -6.78
N MET A 71 2.47 11.56 -6.74
CA MET A 71 2.08 12.93 -7.06
C MET A 71 2.76 13.95 -6.14
N GLN A 72 2.86 13.66 -4.84
CA GLN A 72 3.61 14.51 -3.91
C GLN A 72 5.10 14.60 -4.27
N GLY A 73 5.71 13.48 -4.66
CA GLY A 73 7.09 13.46 -5.16
C GLY A 73 7.29 14.33 -6.40
N GLN A 74 6.35 14.27 -7.36
CA GLN A 74 6.36 15.09 -8.56
C GLN A 74 6.22 16.60 -8.26
N ILE A 75 5.33 16.96 -7.33
CA ILE A 75 5.17 18.35 -6.86
C ILE A 75 6.47 18.83 -6.20
N ALA A 76 7.08 18.00 -5.35
CA ALA A 76 8.36 18.32 -4.72
C ALA A 76 9.46 18.54 -5.77
N ASP A 77 9.53 17.69 -6.81
CA ASP A 77 10.48 17.84 -7.91
C ASP A 77 10.27 19.16 -8.68
N GLN A 78 9.02 19.60 -8.88
CA GLN A 78 8.73 20.90 -9.48
C GLN A 78 9.22 22.06 -8.61
N ILE A 79 9.01 22.00 -7.30
CA ILE A 79 9.45 23.04 -6.35
C ILE A 79 10.98 23.10 -6.28
N ILE A 80 11.66 21.95 -6.21
CA ILE A 80 13.12 21.89 -6.13
C ILE A 80 13.77 22.55 -7.35
N ARG A 81 13.18 22.41 -8.54
CA ARG A 81 13.68 23.05 -9.78
C ARG A 81 13.59 24.59 -9.77
N LEU A 82 12.77 25.17 -8.89
CA LEU A 82 12.62 26.61 -8.73
C LEU A 82 13.64 27.19 -7.74
N ILE A 83 14.37 26.35 -7.01
CA ILE A 83 15.42 26.78 -6.08
C ILE A 83 16.72 26.93 -6.88
N PRO A 84 17.32 28.13 -6.93
CA PRO A 84 18.57 28.40 -7.67
C PRO A 84 19.78 27.65 -7.12
#